data_AF-A0A841WYB1-F1
#
_entry.id   AF-A0A841WYB1-F1
#
_cell.length_a   1.000
_cell.length_b   1.000
_cell.length_c   1.000
_cell.angle_alpha   90.00
_cell.angle_beta   90.00
_cell.angle_gamma   90.00
#
_symmetry.space_group_name_H-M   'P 1'
#
loop_
_entity.id
_entity.type
_entity.pdbx_description
1 polymer ?
#
loop_
_entity_poly.entity_id
_entity_poly.type
_entity_poly.pdbx_seq_one_letter_code
_entity_poly.pdbx_strand_id
1 'polypeptide(L)'
;MKTEGSRNSLITLLLPLALILGLVLLLSLNVEGGGEARETTPLETWLKVIVGYLAAGTEIAAAVVIGTAVIRGIAAYLQLLFSRSKQHFDATEVVRLQLGRVLALGLEFTVASDILRTAVAPTRQDILNLGAIVLLRTLLNYFLEREIQQGEQRRLLERPSIENIR
;
A
#
# COMPACT_ATOMS: atom_id res chain seq x y z
N MET A 1 0.92 -15.54 31.31
CA MET A 1 1.24 -16.07 29.96
C MET A 1 0.59 -15.25 28.81
N LYS A 2 0.36 -13.93 28.93
CA LYS A 2 -0.23 -13.09 27.86
C LYS A 2 0.80 -12.29 27.01
N THR A 3 2.09 -12.37 27.36
CA THR A 3 3.14 -11.53 26.77
C THR A 3 3.74 -12.07 25.47
N GLU A 4 3.54 -13.36 25.16
CA GLU A 4 4.14 -14.02 23.98
C GLU A 4 3.52 -13.54 22.66
N GLY A 5 2.19 -13.43 22.56
CA GLY A 5 1.51 -13.04 21.32
C GLY A 5 1.76 -11.59 20.88
N SER A 6 1.85 -10.67 21.85
CA SER A 6 2.16 -9.25 21.57
C SER A 6 3.60 -9.06 21.09
N ARG A 7 4.55 -9.78 21.69
CA ARG A 7 5.97 -9.71 21.31
C ARG A 7 6.22 -10.18 19.88
N ASN A 8 5.53 -11.24 19.44
CA ASN A 8 5.64 -11.71 18.05
C ASN A 8 5.08 -10.70 17.05
N SER A 9 3.90 -10.13 17.31
CA SER A 9 3.35 -9.07 16.43
C SER A 9 4.24 -7.83 16.35
N LEU A 10 4.85 -7.42 17.47
CA LEU A 10 5.80 -6.31 17.49
C LEU A 10 7.05 -6.63 16.67
N ILE A 11 7.62 -7.83 16.78
CA ILE A 11 8.79 -8.24 15.99
C ILE A 11 8.44 -8.30 14.50
N THR A 12 7.28 -8.85 14.12
CA THR A 12 6.86 -8.96 12.71
C THR A 12 6.69 -7.59 12.04
N LEU A 13 6.34 -6.54 12.79
CA LEU A 13 6.24 -5.17 12.26
C LEU A 13 7.57 -4.39 12.36
N LEU A 14 8.28 -4.52 13.49
CA LEU A 14 9.51 -3.78 13.74
C LEU A 14 10.66 -4.23 12.84
N LEU A 15 10.70 -5.51 12.46
CA LEU A 15 11.77 -6.07 11.65
C LEU A 15 11.80 -5.50 10.21
N PRO A 16 10.70 -5.53 9.42
CA PRO A 16 10.68 -4.87 8.11
C PRO A 16 10.87 -3.36 8.22
N LEU A 17 10.30 -2.72 9.26
CA LEU A 17 10.46 -1.28 9.49
C LEU A 17 11.93 -0.89 9.73
N ALA A 18 12.61 -1.62 10.61
CA ALA A 18 14.02 -1.40 10.92
C ALA A 18 14.92 -1.69 9.72
N LEU A 19 14.61 -2.72 8.92
CA LEU A 19 15.31 -3.00 7.67
C LEU A 19 15.13 -1.89 6.63
N ILE A 20 13.91 -1.38 6.44
CA ILE A 20 13.63 -0.27 5.51
C ILE A 20 14.37 0.98 5.97
N LEU A 21 14.24 1.35 7.25
CA LEU A 21 14.92 2.53 7.81
C LEU A 21 16.44 2.39 7.74
N GLY A 22 16.98 1.21 8.07
CA GLY A 22 18.41 0.93 7.99
C GLY A 22 18.93 0.99 6.55
N LEU A 23 18.20 0.42 5.59
CA LEU A 23 18.55 0.45 4.17
C LEU A 23 18.49 1.87 3.60
N VAL A 24 17.42 2.62 3.89
CA VAL A 24 17.26 4.01 3.47
C VAL A 24 18.35 4.89 4.07
N LEU A 25 18.69 4.69 5.35
CA LEU A 25 19.78 5.39 6.01
C LEU A 25 21.14 5.05 5.37
N LEU A 26 21.42 3.76 5.15
CA LEU A 26 22.65 3.31 4.50
C LEU A 26 22.80 3.90 3.10
N LEU A 27 21.74 3.85 2.29
CA LEU A 27 21.73 4.42 0.95
C LEU A 27 21.84 5.96 0.97
N SER A 28 21.18 6.63 1.91
CA SER A 28 21.26 8.09 2.05
C SER A 28 22.67 8.57 2.42
N LEU A 29 23.37 7.81 3.28
CA LEU A 29 24.75 8.07 3.68
C LEU A 29 25.77 7.65 2.61
N ASN A 30 25.47 6.65 1.79
CA ASN A 30 26.37 6.21 0.72
C ASN A 30 26.24 7.07 -0.56
N VAL A 31 25.15 7.81 -0.74
CA VAL A 31 24.94 8.71 -1.89
C VAL A 31 25.67 10.06 -1.68
N GLU A 32 26.84 10.01 -1.03
CA GLU A 32 27.80 11.11 -1.02
C GLU A 32 28.64 11.09 -2.29
N GLY A 33 28.20 11.87 -3.27
CA GLY A 33 29.15 12.60 -4.11
C GLY A 33 29.94 11.78 -5.11
N GLY A 34 29.29 10.89 -5.86
CA GLY A 34 29.79 10.44 -7.17
C GLY A 34 29.73 11.57 -8.22
N GLY A 35 30.21 12.76 -7.88
CA GLY A 35 30.46 13.87 -8.79
C GLY A 35 31.79 13.69 -9.53
N GLU A 36 32.10 12.46 -9.93
CA GLU A 36 33.03 12.30 -11.04
C GLU A 36 32.27 12.73 -12.29
N ALA A 37 32.93 13.54 -13.13
CA ALA A 37 32.43 13.94 -14.44
C ALA A 37 32.22 12.69 -15.30
N ARG A 38 31.10 12.00 -15.06
CA ARG A 38 30.70 10.81 -15.79
C ARG A 38 30.19 11.33 -17.11
N GLU A 39 30.92 11.05 -18.19
CA GLU A 39 30.37 11.21 -19.52
C GLU A 39 29.03 10.47 -19.54
N THR A 40 27.94 11.23 -19.54
CA THR A 40 26.59 10.67 -19.60
C THR A 40 26.49 10.02 -20.97
N THR A 41 26.60 8.69 -20.98
CA THR A 41 26.51 7.95 -22.24
C THR A 41 25.15 8.28 -22.88
N PRO A 42 25.07 8.48 -24.19
CA PRO A 42 23.80 8.79 -24.87
C PRO A 42 22.67 7.80 -24.52
N LEU A 43 23.03 6.54 -24.26
CA LEU A 43 22.12 5.47 -23.83
C LEU A 43 21.44 5.76 -22.49
N GLU A 44 22.13 6.38 -21.53
CA GLU A 44 21.58 6.75 -20.22
C GLU A 44 20.46 7.79 -20.35
N THR A 45 20.63 8.76 -21.26
CA THR A 45 19.62 9.79 -21.54
C THR A 45 18.36 9.18 -22.15
N TRP A 46 18.49 8.31 -23.15
CA TRP A 46 17.34 7.64 -23.76
C TRP A 46 16.61 6.73 -22.77
N LEU A 47 17.36 6.03 -21.92
CA LEU A 47 16.79 5.19 -20.87
C LEU A 47 16.01 6.02 -19.84
N LYS A 48 16.55 7.17 -19.39
CA LYS A 48 15.82 8.14 -18.54
C LYS A 48 14.50 8.59 -19.14
N VAL A 49 14.49 8.89 -20.44
CA VAL A 49 13.27 9.32 -21.14
C VAL A 49 12.24 8.19 -21.20
N ILE A 50 12.64 6.99 -21.61
CA ILE A 50 11.74 5.83 -21.71
C ILE A 50 11.14 5.49 -20.35
N VAL A 51 11.97 5.41 -19.32
CA VAL A 51 11.51 5.10 -17.97
C VAL A 51 10.62 6.21 -17.41
N GLY A 52 10.89 7.48 -17.73
CA GLY A 52 10.02 8.60 -17.39
C GLY A 52 8.62 8.45 -17.97
N TYR A 53 8.49 8.06 -19.24
CA TYR A 53 7.19 7.80 -19.87
C TYR A 53 6.48 6.58 -19.28
N LEU A 54 7.21 5.49 -18.99
CA LEU A 54 6.64 4.31 -18.35
C LEU A 54 6.12 4.64 -16.94
N ALA A 55 6.90 5.37 -16.14
CA ALA A 55 6.51 5.82 -14.80
C ALA A 55 5.29 6.74 -14.84
N ALA A 56 5.23 7.67 -15.79
CA ALA A 56 4.04 8.52 -15.98
C ALA A 56 2.82 7.68 -16.40
N GLY A 57 3.00 6.68 -17.26
CA GLY A 57 1.94 5.77 -17.67
C GLY A 57 1.35 4.97 -16.50
N THR A 58 2.19 4.44 -15.62
CA THR A 58 1.72 3.72 -14.42
C THR A 58 1.00 4.65 -13.44
N GLU A 59 1.48 5.89 -13.29
CA GLU A 59 0.85 6.91 -12.44
C GLU A 59 -0.54 7.32 -12.97
N ILE A 60 -0.67 7.50 -14.28
CA ILE A 60 -1.97 7.76 -14.93
C ILE A 60 -2.91 6.57 -14.71
N ALA A 61 -2.43 5.33 -14.90
CA ALA A 61 -3.24 4.14 -14.66
C ALA A 61 -3.73 4.07 -13.21
N ALA A 62 -2.86 4.36 -12.23
CA ALA A 62 -3.22 4.46 -10.82
C ALA A 62 -4.33 5.50 -10.61
N ALA A 63 -4.16 6.72 -11.14
CA ALA A 63 -5.12 7.80 -11.00
C ALA A 63 -6.49 7.44 -11.58
N VAL A 64 -6.54 6.78 -12.75
CA VAL A 64 -7.79 6.32 -13.37
C VAL A 64 -8.47 5.25 -12.51
N VAL A 65 -7.72 4.23 -12.08
CA VAL A 65 -8.26 3.12 -11.26
C VAL A 65 -8.80 3.63 -9.92
N ILE A 66 -8.04 4.47 -9.23
CA ILE A 66 -8.45 5.07 -7.95
C ILE A 66 -9.64 6.01 -8.16
N GLY A 67 -9.55 6.91 -9.13
CA GLY A 67 -10.59 7.92 -9.39
C GLY A 67 -11.94 7.29 -9.73
N THR A 68 -11.94 6.29 -10.61
CA THR A 68 -13.17 5.56 -10.97
C THR A 68 -13.76 4.79 -9.79
N ALA A 69 -12.93 4.15 -8.97
CA ALA A 69 -13.36 3.47 -7.76
C ALA A 69 -14.03 4.44 -6.78
N VAL A 70 -13.37 5.57 -6.50
CA VAL A 70 -13.89 6.60 -5.58
C VAL A 70 -15.23 7.14 -6.05
N ILE A 71 -15.36 7.49 -7.34
CA ILE A 71 -16.63 7.97 -7.91
C ILE A 71 -17.74 6.92 -7.73
N ARG A 72 -17.46 5.66 -8.06
CA ARG A 72 -18.43 4.56 -7.93
C ARG A 72 -18.82 4.32 -6.48
N GLY A 73 -17.85 4.39 -5.56
CA GLY A 73 -18.06 4.24 -4.13
C GLY A 73 -18.94 5.33 -3.53
N ILE A 74 -18.69 6.59 -3.91
CA ILE A 74 -19.53 7.73 -3.49
C ILE A 74 -20.96 7.55 -4.02
N ALA A 75 -21.12 7.19 -5.30
CA ALA A 75 -22.44 6.98 -5.88
C ALA A 75 -23.21 5.86 -5.16
N ALA A 76 -22.57 4.72 -4.89
CA ALA A 76 -23.17 3.61 -4.15
C ALA A 76 -23.55 4.02 -2.72
N TYR A 77 -22.65 4.71 -2.01
CA TYR A 77 -22.91 5.18 -0.66
C TYR A 77 -24.10 6.14 -0.57
N LEU A 78 -24.18 7.11 -1.50
CA LEU A 78 -25.33 8.02 -1.59
C LEU A 78 -26.64 7.26 -1.87
N GLN A 79 -26.62 6.29 -2.80
CA GLN A 79 -27.80 5.47 -3.07
C GLN A 79 -28.29 4.70 -1.84
N LEU A 80 -27.37 4.17 -1.02
CA LEU A 80 -27.74 3.55 0.26
C LEU A 80 -28.41 4.57 1.19
N LEU A 81 -27.84 5.75 1.38
CA LEU A 81 -28.39 6.78 2.29
C LEU A 81 -29.82 7.20 1.91
N PHE A 82 -30.15 7.25 0.62
CA PHE A 82 -31.51 7.56 0.15
C PHE A 82 -32.48 6.38 0.25
N SER A 83 -31.98 5.14 0.31
CA SER A 83 -32.79 3.93 0.36
C SER A 83 -33.03 3.51 1.81
N ARG A 84 -34.20 3.82 2.40
CA ARG A 84 -34.60 3.56 3.81
C ARG A 84 -34.67 2.08 4.25
N SER A 85 -33.85 1.18 3.74
CA SER A 85 -33.86 -0.25 4.08
C SER A 85 -32.99 -0.57 5.30
N LYS A 86 -33.44 -1.43 6.21
CA LYS A 86 -32.71 -1.80 7.44
C LYS A 86 -31.45 -2.66 7.22
N GLN A 87 -31.05 -2.95 5.98
CA GLN A 87 -29.85 -3.74 5.62
C GLN A 87 -28.58 -2.89 5.39
N HIS A 88 -28.52 -1.64 5.90
CA HIS A 88 -27.41 -0.72 5.65
C HIS A 88 -26.02 -1.24 6.06
N PHE A 89 -25.94 -2.07 7.09
CA PHE A 89 -24.66 -2.53 7.64
C PHE A 89 -23.91 -3.44 6.65
N ASP A 90 -24.55 -4.50 6.15
CA ASP A 90 -23.92 -5.43 5.19
C ASP A 90 -23.57 -4.75 3.86
N ALA A 91 -24.45 -3.88 3.36
CA ALA A 91 -24.23 -3.23 2.07
C ALA A 91 -23.09 -2.19 2.11
N THR A 92 -22.89 -1.50 3.24
CA THR A 92 -21.76 -0.56 3.40
C THR A 92 -20.43 -1.29 3.49
N GLU A 93 -20.39 -2.45 4.16
CA GLU A 93 -19.17 -3.27 4.27
C GLU A 93 -18.73 -3.80 2.90
N VAL A 94 -19.68 -4.21 2.04
CA VAL A 94 -19.38 -4.63 0.66
C VAL A 94 -18.76 -3.49 -0.15
N VAL A 95 -19.31 -2.26 -0.09
CA VAL A 95 -18.75 -1.10 -0.79
C VAL A 95 -17.33 -0.81 -0.29
N ARG A 96 -17.11 -0.85 1.02
CA ARG A 96 -15.79 -0.64 1.64
C ARG A 96 -14.77 -1.67 1.18
N LEU A 97 -15.13 -2.96 1.16
CA LEU A 97 -14.23 -4.04 0.73
C LEU A 97 -13.88 -3.94 -0.77
N GLN A 98 -14.85 -3.59 -1.61
CA GLN A 98 -14.62 -3.38 -3.04
C GLN A 98 -13.69 -2.18 -3.28
N LEU A 99 -13.96 -1.05 -2.61
CA LEU A 99 -13.08 0.12 -2.67
C LEU A 99 -11.67 -0.20 -2.21
N GLY A 100 -11.51 -0.86 -1.06
CA GLY A 100 -10.21 -1.23 -0.52
C GLY A 100 -9.37 -2.05 -1.50
N ARG A 101 -10.00 -3.00 -2.21
CA ARG A 101 -9.32 -3.84 -3.22
C ARG A 101 -8.84 -3.04 -4.43
N VAL A 102 -9.66 -2.12 -4.94
CA VAL A 102 -9.28 -1.31 -6.11
C VAL A 102 -8.24 -0.24 -5.72
N LEU A 103 -8.33 0.31 -4.51
CA LEU A 103 -7.32 1.22 -3.97
C LEU A 103 -5.96 0.51 -3.82
N ALA A 104 -5.94 -0.73 -3.32
CA ALA A 104 -4.72 -1.53 -3.21
C ALA A 104 -4.06 -1.74 -4.59
N LEU A 105 -4.85 -2.03 -5.63
CA LEU A 105 -4.34 -2.12 -7.00
C LEU A 105 -3.78 -0.78 -7.51
N GLY A 106 -4.47 0.33 -7.25
CA GLY A 106 -3.97 1.66 -7.60
C GLY A 106 -2.63 1.98 -6.93
N LEU A 107 -2.48 1.55 -5.67
CA LEU A 107 -1.20 1.63 -4.96
C LEU A 107 -0.13 0.77 -5.65
N GLU A 108 -0.39 -0.46 -6.09
CA GLU A 108 0.63 -1.25 -6.80
C GLU A 108 1.23 -0.51 -8.00
N PHE A 109 0.40 0.20 -8.78
CA PHE A 109 0.87 1.02 -9.90
C PHE A 109 1.72 2.22 -9.47
N THR A 110 1.40 2.88 -8.37
CA THR A 110 2.23 4.01 -7.89
C THR A 110 3.62 3.55 -7.45
N VAL A 111 3.75 2.40 -6.79
CA VAL A 111 5.09 1.86 -6.45
C VAL A 111 5.85 1.41 -7.67
N ALA A 112 5.16 0.84 -8.67
CA ALA A 112 5.83 0.53 -9.93
C ALA A 112 6.44 1.81 -10.55
N SER A 113 5.71 2.94 -10.50
CA SER A 113 6.24 4.25 -10.91
C SER A 113 7.48 4.66 -10.11
N ASP A 114 7.44 4.53 -8.78
CA ASP A 114 8.53 4.94 -7.89
C ASP A 114 9.79 4.07 -8.06
N ILE A 115 9.60 2.75 -8.21
CA ILE A 115 10.68 1.81 -8.51
C ILE A 115 11.35 2.18 -9.84
N LEU A 116 10.55 2.44 -10.88
CA LEU A 116 11.05 2.84 -12.20
C LEU A 116 11.92 4.10 -12.10
N ARG A 117 11.45 5.16 -11.43
CA ARG A 117 12.21 6.41 -11.25
C ARG A 117 13.53 6.18 -10.49
N THR A 118 13.48 5.39 -9.41
CA THR A 118 14.66 5.13 -8.57
C THR A 118 15.70 4.25 -9.28
N ALA A 119 15.27 3.33 -10.15
CA ALA A 119 16.18 2.41 -10.85
C ALA A 119 17.14 3.10 -11.82
N VAL A 120 16.78 4.28 -12.34
CA VAL A 120 17.53 4.94 -13.43
C VAL A 120 18.46 6.05 -12.95
N ALA A 121 18.06 6.81 -11.94
CA ALA A 121 18.90 7.88 -11.40
C ALA A 121 18.53 8.12 -9.94
N PRO A 122 18.97 7.25 -9.01
CA PRO A 122 18.62 7.39 -7.61
C PRO A 122 19.24 8.66 -7.03
N THR A 123 18.45 9.69 -6.81
CA THR A 123 18.87 10.84 -5.99
C THR A 123 18.67 10.54 -4.51
N ARG A 124 19.35 11.27 -3.61
CA ARG A 124 19.08 11.16 -2.16
C ARG A 124 17.59 11.38 -1.86
N GLN A 125 16.96 12.33 -2.55
CA GLN A 125 15.53 12.62 -2.39
C GLN A 125 14.65 11.47 -2.89
N ASP A 126 14.99 10.84 -4.01
CA ASP A 126 14.22 9.71 -4.55
C ASP A 126 14.30 8.49 -3.62
N ILE A 127 15.47 8.21 -3.05
CA ILE A 127 15.66 7.13 -2.07
C ILE A 127 14.82 7.37 -0.81
N LEU A 128 14.79 8.62 -0.31
CA LEU A 128 13.97 8.99 0.83
C LEU A 128 12.46 8.87 0.52
N ASN A 129 12.04 9.34 -0.66
CA ASN A 129 10.65 9.24 -1.11
C ASN A 129 10.22 7.78 -1.24
N LEU A 130 11.02 6.93 -1.91
CA LEU A 130 10.75 5.50 -2.03
C LEU A 130 10.70 4.83 -0.65
N GLY A 131 11.65 5.17 0.23
CA GLY A 131 11.67 4.70 1.62
C GLY A 131 10.38 5.03 2.37
N ALA A 132 9.91 6.26 2.27
CA ALA A 132 8.66 6.71 2.89
C ALA A 132 7.44 5.95 2.34
N ILE A 133 7.38 5.72 1.02
CA ILE A 133 6.26 5.03 0.37
C ILE A 133 6.21 3.56 0.75
N VAL A 134 7.36 2.87 0.76
CA VAL A 134 7.44 1.47 1.20
C VAL A 134 7.03 1.36 2.68
N LEU A 135 7.51 2.27 3.51
CA LEU A 135 7.17 2.31 4.94
C LEU A 135 5.67 2.52 5.18
N LEU A 136 5.06 3.46 4.46
CA LEU A 136 3.62 3.70 4.49
C LEU A 136 2.83 2.44 4.10
N ARG A 137 3.25 1.71 3.06
CA ARG A 137 2.60 0.46 2.65
C ARG A 137 2.70 -0.62 3.70
N THR A 138 3.88 -0.81 4.30
CA THR A 138 4.07 -1.81 5.36
C THR A 138 3.14 -1.51 6.54
N LEU A 139 3.02 -0.24 6.93
CA LEU A 139 2.11 0.19 7.98
C LEU A 139 0.63 -0.06 7.61
N LEU A 140 0.20 0.38 6.43
CA LEU A 140 -1.19 0.20 5.98
C LEU A 140 -1.57 -1.27 5.85
N ASN A 141 -0.70 -2.09 5.24
CA ASN A 141 -0.94 -3.52 5.08
C ASN A 141 -1.03 -4.23 6.43
N TYR A 142 -0.17 -3.85 7.39
CA TYR A 142 -0.26 -4.36 8.76
C TYR A 142 -1.57 -4.00 9.45
N PHE A 143 -2.01 -2.73 9.35
CA PHE A 143 -3.27 -2.32 9.96
C PHE A 143 -4.47 -3.04 9.34
N LEU A 144 -4.47 -3.21 8.02
CA LEU A 144 -5.53 -3.91 7.30
C LEU A 144 -5.59 -5.39 7.72
N GLU A 145 -4.46 -6.09 7.71
CA GLU A 145 -4.36 -7.49 8.14
C GLU A 145 -4.86 -7.65 9.58
N ARG A 146 -4.47 -6.74 10.47
CA ARG A 146 -4.90 -6.75 11.87
C ARG A 146 -6.41 -6.53 12.01
N GLU A 147 -6.99 -5.64 11.22
CA GLU A 147 -8.44 -5.39 11.24
C GLU A 147 -9.22 -6.60 10.73
N ILE A 148 -8.75 -7.25 9.66
CA ILE A 148 -9.35 -8.47 9.11
C ILE A 148 -9.34 -9.58 10.16
N GLN A 149 -8.19 -9.84 10.81
CA GLN A 149 -8.07 -10.87 11.85
C GLN A 149 -9.02 -10.61 13.03
N GLN A 150 -9.21 -9.35 13.42
CA GLN A 150 -10.16 -8.99 14.48
C GLN A 150 -11.61 -9.22 14.06
N GLY A 151 -11.94 -8.92 12.79
CA GLY A 151 -13.26 -9.18 12.22
C GLY A 151 -13.58 -10.68 12.18
N GLU A 152 -12.63 -11.51 11.75
CA GLU A 152 -12.77 -12.96 11.71
C GLU A 152 -12.94 -13.57 13.12
N GLN A 153 -12.14 -13.12 14.09
CA GLN A 153 -12.28 -13.58 15.48
C GLN A 153 -13.65 -13.22 16.08
N ARG A 154 -14.21 -12.05 15.78
CA ARG A 154 -15.58 -11.71 16.20
C ARG A 154 -16.62 -12.64 15.57
N ARG A 155 -16.52 -12.94 14.27
CA ARG A 155 -17.44 -13.88 13.59
C ARG A 155 -17.37 -15.30 14.16
N LEU A 156 -16.17 -15.76 14.57
CA LEU A 156 -16.01 -17.08 15.19
C LEU A 156 -16.63 -17.16 16.60
N LEU A 157 -16.58 -16.08 17.37
CA LEU A 157 -17.19 -15.99 18.70
C LEU A 157 -18.72 -15.87 18.65
N GLU A 158 -19.28 -15.38 17.54
CA GLU A 158 -20.72 -15.23 17.32
C GLU A 158 -21.39 -16.46 16.69
N ARG A 159 -20.65 -17.49 16.24
CA ARG A 159 -21.24 -18.76 15.79
C ARG A 159 -21.89 -19.45 17.01
N PRO A 160 -23.23 -19.57 17.07
CA PRO A 160 -23.88 -20.35 18.11
C PRO A 160 -23.38 -21.79 18.01
N SER A 161 -23.07 -22.39 19.15
CA SER A 161 -22.71 -23.80 19.29
C SER A 161 -23.86 -24.68 18.80
N ILE A 162 -23.99 -24.88 17.48
CA ILE A 162 -24.84 -25.92 16.87
C ILE A 162 -24.10 -27.26 17.04
N GLU A 163 -23.82 -27.64 18.29
CA GLU A 163 -23.19 -28.92 18.63
C GLU A 163 -23.71 -29.41 19.99
N ASN A 164 -25.03 -29.33 20.19
CA ASN A 164 -25.68 -29.96 21.32
C ASN A 164 -27.10 -30.46 20.99
N ILE A 165 -27.27 -31.01 19.78
CA ILE A 165 -28.44 -31.81 19.40
C ILE A 165 -27.95 -33.06 18.69
N ARG A 166 -27.54 -34.06 19.47
CA ARG A 166 -27.64 -35.47 19.10
C ARG A 166 -27.69 -36.34 20.35
#